data_AF-A0A134CLX0-F1
#
_entry.id   AF-A0A134CLX0-F1
#
_cell.length_a   1.000
_cell.length_b   1.000
_cell.length_c   1.000
_cell.angle_alpha   90.00
_cell.angle_beta   90.00
_cell.angle_gamma   90.00
#
_symmetry.space_group_name_H-M   'P 1'
#
loop_
_entity.id
_entity.type
_entity.pdbx_description
1 polymer ?
#
loop_
_entity_poly.entity_id
_entity_poly.type
_entity_poly.pdbx_seq_one_letter_code
_entity_poly.pdbx_strand_id
1 'polypeptide(L)'
;MANSLFLYKGEDAKRVACMMSSIVCMGRYAPLAATVNMKSYGRLVFVLEENEVAALATYAMPEDHPKWLGLVVVGSHAEYMMNIPNLGDFSFTAFVDKTVLEQEAIVAAEGMTRAIKLPHKNDPDVLQAMETFLQAHNTCALATGWGENVHSTPIEYIYHQGKLYMFSEGGRKFAYLYRNRYASVSIFDPFTDFQTIGGLQIDGTARFIEPDDEEYAGIAAARGLTLEKLNKMAVMLHVIEITPHKARFLWGGFMKEHKAPSQIYVFA
;
A
#
# COMPACT_ATOMS: atom_id res chain seq x y z
N MET A 1 7.45 -6.75 9.63
CA MET A 1 8.00 -6.17 8.38
C MET A 1 9.42 -5.72 8.72
N ALA A 2 10.45 -6.16 7.99
CA ALA A 2 11.83 -5.78 8.32
C ALA A 2 12.15 -4.34 7.90
N ASN A 3 12.97 -3.62 8.69
CA ASN A 3 13.44 -2.27 8.36
C ASN A 3 14.48 -2.32 7.23
N SER A 4 14.55 -1.25 6.42
CA SER A 4 15.49 -1.11 5.31
C SER A 4 16.40 0.11 5.53
N LEU A 5 17.72 -0.07 5.40
CA LEU A 5 18.70 1.03 5.43
C LEU A 5 19.20 1.33 4.03
N PHE A 6 19.10 2.58 3.59
CA PHE A 6 19.60 3.09 2.31
C PHE A 6 20.86 3.92 2.57
N LEU A 7 22.02 3.41 2.18
CA LEU A 7 23.29 4.11 2.27
C LEU A 7 23.60 4.81 0.95
N TYR A 8 23.76 6.13 0.98
CA TYR A 8 23.93 6.91 -0.24
C TYR A 8 25.32 7.56 -0.36
N LYS A 9 25.81 7.72 -1.59
CA LYS A 9 26.98 8.56 -1.90
C LYS A 9 26.74 9.32 -3.21
N GLY A 10 26.79 10.64 -3.14
CA GLY A 10 26.36 11.55 -4.22
C GLY A 10 25.14 12.38 -3.85
N GLU A 11 24.90 13.46 -4.59
CA GLU A 11 23.76 14.36 -4.41
C GLU A 11 22.48 13.78 -5.03
N ASP A 12 22.57 13.27 -6.27
CA ASP A 12 21.44 12.63 -6.93
C ASP A 12 21.08 11.32 -6.19
N ALA A 13 22.11 10.57 -5.77
CA ALA A 13 21.94 9.37 -4.95
C ALA A 13 21.24 9.65 -3.62
N LYS A 14 21.49 10.81 -2.98
CA LYS A 14 20.77 11.22 -1.76
C LYS A 14 19.28 11.40 -2.04
N ARG A 15 18.92 12.05 -3.15
CA ARG A 15 17.52 12.26 -3.54
C ARG A 15 16.83 10.92 -3.80
N VAL A 16 17.48 10.03 -4.54
CA VAL A 16 16.98 8.68 -4.82
C VAL A 16 16.79 7.88 -3.53
N ALA A 17 17.78 7.87 -2.63
CA ALA A 17 17.67 7.17 -1.33
C ALA A 17 16.51 7.72 -0.47
N CYS A 18 16.31 9.03 -0.45
CA CYS A 18 15.18 9.66 0.24
C CYS A 18 13.83 9.21 -0.32
N MET A 19 13.67 9.23 -1.65
CA MET A 19 12.44 8.79 -2.32
C MET A 19 12.18 7.30 -2.12
N MET A 20 13.15 6.45 -2.41
CA MET A 20 13.00 4.99 -2.31
C MET A 20 12.72 4.54 -0.87
N SER A 21 13.43 5.11 0.13
CA SER A 21 13.20 4.76 1.54
C SER A 21 11.81 5.16 2.03
N SER A 22 11.21 6.20 1.45
CA SER A 22 9.83 6.62 1.74
C SER A 22 8.80 5.66 1.12
N ILE A 23 9.04 5.19 -0.10
CA ILE A 23 8.11 4.32 -0.84
C ILE A 23 8.12 2.88 -0.31
N VAL A 24 9.31 2.31 -0.05
CA VAL A 24 9.48 0.90 0.39
C VAL A 24 8.91 0.65 1.81
N CYS A 25 8.55 1.70 2.55
CA CYS A 25 8.12 1.70 3.95
C CYS A 25 9.21 1.21 4.94
N MET A 26 9.16 1.67 6.20
CA MET A 26 10.14 1.34 7.25
C MET A 26 11.60 1.55 6.81
N GLY A 27 11.81 2.56 5.96
CA GLY A 27 13.10 2.92 5.40
C GLY A 27 13.77 4.03 6.20
N ARG A 28 15.09 3.92 6.36
CA ARG A 28 15.96 5.03 6.76
C ARG A 28 17.03 5.21 5.70
N TYR A 29 17.42 6.45 5.44
CA TYR A 29 18.57 6.74 4.59
C TYR A 29 19.67 7.46 5.37
N ALA A 30 20.92 7.23 5.00
CA ALA A 30 22.09 7.86 5.60
C ALA A 30 23.25 7.93 4.60
N PRO A 31 24.19 8.88 4.73
CA PRO A 31 25.41 8.86 3.93
C PRO A 31 26.16 7.54 4.10
N LEU A 32 26.85 7.07 3.06
CA LEU A 32 27.66 5.84 3.09
C LEU A 32 28.71 5.87 4.22
N ALA A 33 29.26 7.05 4.52
CA ALA A 33 30.24 7.26 5.59
C ALA A 33 29.62 7.30 7.01
N ALA A 34 28.30 7.23 7.16
CA ALA A 34 27.66 7.34 8.46
C ALA A 34 27.84 6.07 9.30
N THR A 35 28.15 6.24 10.58
CA THR A 35 28.13 5.15 11.55
C THR A 35 26.68 4.83 11.93
N VAL A 36 26.16 3.69 11.45
CA VAL A 36 24.80 3.24 11.73
C VAL A 36 24.84 1.82 12.31
N ASN A 37 24.08 1.57 13.38
CA ASN A 37 23.92 0.22 13.92
C ASN A 37 23.10 -0.63 12.94
N MET A 38 23.78 -1.47 12.14
CA MET A 38 23.15 -2.27 11.09
C MET A 38 22.30 -3.44 11.60
N LYS A 39 22.45 -3.84 12.88
CA LYS A 39 21.69 -4.96 13.49
C LYS A 39 20.18 -4.72 13.52
N SER A 40 19.75 -3.46 13.49
CA SER A 40 18.34 -3.08 13.55
C SER A 40 17.60 -3.17 12.20
N TYR A 41 18.31 -3.54 11.12
CA TYR A 41 17.76 -3.61 9.77
C TYR A 41 17.77 -5.04 9.26
N GLY A 42 16.76 -5.40 8.47
CA GLY A 42 16.75 -6.67 7.74
C GLY A 42 17.15 -6.52 6.28
N ARG A 43 17.37 -5.28 5.80
CA ARG A 43 17.79 -4.98 4.42
C ARG A 43 18.76 -3.81 4.40
N LEU A 44 19.76 -3.92 3.52
CA LEU A 44 20.73 -2.86 3.24
C LEU A 44 20.73 -2.57 1.75
N VAL A 45 20.62 -1.29 1.38
CA VAL A 45 20.60 -0.84 -0.02
C VAL A 45 21.67 0.23 -0.21
N PHE A 46 22.56 0.02 -1.16
CA PHE A 46 23.50 1.03 -1.62
C PHE A 46 22.84 1.85 -2.72
N VAL A 47 22.89 3.17 -2.59
CA VAL A 47 22.43 4.10 -3.62
C VAL A 47 23.62 4.97 -3.99
N LEU A 48 24.24 4.73 -5.14
CA LEU A 48 25.53 5.32 -5.49
C LEU A 48 25.43 6.00 -6.84
N GLU A 49 26.06 7.16 -7.00
CA GLU A 49 26.31 7.71 -8.33
C GLU A 49 27.29 6.81 -9.10
N GLU A 50 27.20 6.78 -10.43
CA GLU A 50 28.06 5.97 -11.32
C GLU A 50 29.55 6.08 -10.99
N ASN A 51 30.03 7.30 -10.77
CA ASN A 51 31.43 7.59 -10.42
C ASN A 51 31.82 7.15 -9.00
N GLU A 52 30.84 6.83 -8.15
CA GLU A 52 31.03 6.44 -6.75
C GLU A 52 30.85 4.95 -6.50
N VAL A 53 30.44 4.17 -7.50
CA VAL A 53 30.25 2.71 -7.37
C VAL A 53 31.53 2.00 -6.94
N ALA A 54 32.69 2.47 -7.40
CA ALA A 54 33.99 1.95 -7.00
C ALA A 54 34.25 2.06 -5.47
N ALA A 55 33.59 2.99 -4.77
CA ALA A 55 33.70 3.11 -3.32
C ALA A 55 33.13 1.90 -2.57
N LEU A 56 32.28 1.10 -3.21
CA LEU A 56 31.74 -0.11 -2.60
C LEU A 56 32.77 -1.23 -2.49
N ALA A 57 33.75 -1.30 -3.41
CA ALA A 57 34.80 -2.31 -3.39
C ALA A 57 35.71 -2.21 -2.15
N THR A 58 35.83 -1.01 -1.57
CA THR A 58 36.62 -0.75 -0.37
C THR A 58 35.76 -0.52 0.87
N TYR A 59 34.43 -0.66 0.75
CA TYR A 59 33.54 -0.50 1.88
C TYR A 59 33.63 -1.71 2.81
N ALA A 60 34.13 -1.48 4.03
CA ALA A 60 34.19 -2.51 5.06
C ALA A 60 32.79 -2.81 5.61
N MET A 61 32.13 -3.84 5.09
CA MET A 61 30.85 -4.32 5.62
C MET A 61 31.02 -4.83 7.05
N PRO A 62 30.21 -4.37 8.01
CA PRO A 62 30.19 -4.95 9.36
C PRO A 62 29.85 -6.44 9.30
N GLU A 63 30.40 -7.27 10.19
CA GLU A 63 30.11 -8.71 10.22
C GLU A 63 28.60 -9.00 10.36
N ASP A 64 27.93 -8.21 11.20
CA ASP A 64 26.50 -8.32 11.51
C ASP A 64 25.63 -7.42 10.58
N HIS A 65 25.87 -7.46 9.27
CA HIS A 65 25.06 -6.75 8.28
C HIS A 65 23.86 -7.59 7.79
N PRO A 66 22.79 -6.95 7.28
CA PRO A 66 21.65 -7.67 6.71
C PRO A 66 22.04 -8.48 5.47
N LYS A 67 21.53 -9.71 5.35
CA LYS A 67 21.83 -10.59 4.19
C LYS A 67 21.11 -10.19 2.92
N TRP A 68 19.99 -9.48 3.02
CA TRP A 68 19.30 -8.93 1.86
C TRP A 68 19.98 -7.63 1.45
N LEU A 69 20.67 -7.66 0.31
CA LEU A 69 21.45 -6.55 -0.22
C LEU A 69 20.82 -5.99 -1.50
N GLY A 70 20.73 -4.67 -1.61
CA GLY A 70 20.31 -3.97 -2.82
C GLY A 70 21.40 -3.03 -3.33
N LEU A 71 21.49 -2.85 -4.65
CA LEU A 71 22.33 -1.84 -5.29
C LEU A 71 21.51 -1.01 -6.27
N VAL A 72 21.54 0.30 -6.10
CA VAL A 72 20.90 1.27 -7.00
C VAL A 72 21.98 2.21 -7.50
N VAL A 73 22.21 2.20 -8.81
CA VAL A 73 23.17 3.10 -9.44
C VAL A 73 22.43 4.26 -10.09
N VAL A 74 22.91 5.48 -9.84
CA VAL A 74 22.33 6.72 -10.36
C VAL A 74 23.29 7.34 -11.37
N GLY A 75 22.81 7.62 -12.57
CA GLY A 75 23.64 8.26 -13.59
C GLY A 75 22.96 8.39 -14.95
N SER A 76 23.71 8.35 -16.04
CA SER A 76 23.20 8.56 -17.40
C SER A 76 23.50 7.42 -18.37
N HIS A 77 24.24 6.40 -17.95
CA HIS A 77 24.73 5.31 -18.78
C HIS A 77 24.23 3.98 -18.20
N ALA A 78 23.04 3.54 -18.59
CA ALA A 78 22.46 2.29 -18.07
C ALA A 78 23.35 1.07 -18.37
N GLU A 79 24.13 1.10 -19.46
CA GLU A 79 25.13 0.11 -19.81
C GLU A 79 26.24 -0.05 -18.77
N TYR A 80 26.44 0.95 -17.89
CA TYR A 80 27.35 0.85 -16.76
C TYR A 80 26.99 -0.35 -15.87
N MET A 81 25.71 -0.65 -15.71
CA MET A 81 25.23 -1.80 -14.94
C MET A 81 25.79 -3.15 -15.43
N MET A 82 26.06 -3.29 -16.73
CA MET A 82 26.61 -4.52 -17.31
C MET A 82 28.10 -4.70 -17.01
N ASN A 83 28.78 -3.61 -16.63
CA ASN A 83 30.22 -3.54 -16.41
C ASN A 83 30.59 -3.25 -14.95
N ILE A 84 29.61 -3.28 -14.02
CA ILE A 84 29.90 -3.13 -12.60
C ILE A 84 30.84 -4.27 -12.20
N PRO A 85 31.97 -3.98 -11.52
CA PRO A 85 32.83 -5.01 -10.97
C PRO A 85 32.01 -6.02 -10.15
N ASN A 86 32.44 -7.27 -10.02
CA ASN A 86 31.74 -8.21 -9.14
C ASN A 86 31.85 -7.71 -7.68
N LEU A 87 30.85 -6.94 -7.24
CA LEU A 87 30.76 -6.30 -5.92
C LEU A 87 29.97 -7.17 -4.92
N GLY A 88 29.62 -8.40 -5.31
CA GLY A 88 28.90 -9.37 -4.50
C GLY A 88 27.50 -9.70 -5.03
N ASP A 89 26.84 -10.66 -4.37
CA ASP A 89 25.50 -11.11 -4.71
C ASP A 89 24.44 -10.14 -4.16
N PHE A 90 23.82 -9.36 -5.06
CA PHE A 90 22.71 -8.48 -4.71
C PHE A 90 21.36 -9.18 -4.92
N SER A 91 20.48 -9.07 -3.92
CA SER A 91 19.09 -9.53 -4.01
C SER A 91 18.23 -8.61 -4.89
N PHE A 92 18.68 -7.38 -5.13
CA PHE A 92 18.00 -6.40 -5.96
C PHE A 92 19.02 -5.45 -6.59
N THR A 93 18.88 -5.20 -7.88
CA THR A 93 19.64 -4.15 -8.56
C THR A 93 18.72 -3.26 -9.38
N ALA A 94 19.03 -1.98 -9.46
CA ALA A 94 18.34 -1.02 -10.32
C ALA A 94 19.29 0.06 -10.82
N PHE A 95 18.99 0.59 -12.00
CA PHE A 95 19.59 1.82 -12.51
C PHE A 95 18.55 2.93 -12.44
N VAL A 96 18.98 4.14 -12.11
CA VAL A 96 18.14 5.34 -12.09
C VAL A 96 18.76 6.39 -12.99
N ASP A 97 18.10 6.69 -14.11
CA ASP A 97 18.53 7.77 -15.01
C ASP A 97 18.32 9.13 -14.34
N LYS A 98 19.40 9.87 -14.12
CA LYS A 98 19.38 11.18 -13.47
C LYS A 98 18.65 12.26 -14.28
N THR A 99 18.44 12.06 -15.58
CA THR A 99 17.68 13.00 -16.43
C THR A 99 16.17 12.95 -16.13
N VAL A 100 15.69 11.84 -15.58
CA VAL A 100 14.29 11.59 -15.17
C VAL A 100 14.24 11.01 -13.75
N LEU A 101 15.11 11.54 -12.89
CA LEU A 101 15.49 11.01 -11.57
C LEU A 101 14.30 10.56 -10.71
N GLU A 102 13.27 11.40 -10.61
CA GLU A 102 12.14 11.13 -9.73
C GLU A 102 11.31 9.94 -10.20
N GLN A 103 11.04 9.87 -11.50
CA GLN A 103 10.24 8.80 -12.08
C GLN A 103 10.99 7.46 -12.00
N GLU A 104 12.29 7.46 -12.32
CA GLU A 104 13.11 6.25 -12.24
C GLU A 104 13.33 5.79 -10.79
N ALA A 105 13.47 6.72 -9.83
CA ALA A 105 13.51 6.38 -8.41
C ALA A 105 12.21 5.70 -7.93
N ILE A 106 11.05 6.15 -8.42
CA ILE A 106 9.76 5.51 -8.14
C ILE A 106 9.74 4.10 -8.72
N VAL A 107 10.12 3.93 -9.99
CA VAL A 107 10.17 2.61 -10.65
C VAL A 107 11.09 1.65 -9.90
N ALA A 108 12.28 2.11 -9.50
CA ALA A 108 13.22 1.32 -8.70
C ALA A 108 12.61 0.94 -7.33
N ALA A 109 11.96 1.87 -6.65
CA ALA A 109 11.34 1.60 -5.35
C ALA A 109 10.18 0.59 -5.43
N GLU A 110 9.34 0.70 -6.46
CA GLU A 110 8.28 -0.28 -6.72
C GLU A 110 8.85 -1.65 -7.09
N GLY A 111 9.90 -1.68 -7.91
CA GLY A 111 10.66 -2.89 -8.24
C GLY A 111 11.17 -3.57 -6.98
N MET A 112 11.81 -2.81 -6.09
CA MET A 112 12.28 -3.30 -4.80
C MET A 112 11.13 -3.80 -3.92
N THR A 113 10.01 -3.07 -3.86
CA THR A 113 8.82 -3.47 -3.10
C THR A 113 8.27 -4.81 -3.61
N ARG A 114 8.31 -5.06 -4.93
CA ARG A 114 7.97 -6.36 -5.52
C ARG A 114 8.97 -7.45 -5.17
N ALA A 115 10.27 -7.17 -5.25
CA ALA A 115 11.34 -8.12 -4.92
C ALA A 115 11.36 -8.54 -3.44
N ILE A 116 10.89 -7.66 -2.55
CA ILE A 116 10.78 -7.93 -1.11
C ILE A 116 9.60 -8.84 -0.77
N LYS A 117 8.63 -9.03 -1.68
CA LYS A 117 7.40 -9.78 -1.38
C LYS A 117 7.72 -11.19 -0.89
N LEU A 118 7.51 -11.39 0.41
CA LEU A 118 7.26 -12.71 0.97
C LEU A 118 5.98 -13.26 0.31
N PRO A 119 5.89 -14.57 0.04
CA PRO A 119 4.65 -15.17 -0.43
C PRO A 119 3.52 -14.82 0.54
N HIS A 120 2.53 -14.09 0.06
CA HIS A 120 1.32 -13.81 0.82
C HIS A 120 0.52 -15.10 0.88
N LYS A 121 0.54 -15.76 2.03
CA LYS A 121 -0.43 -16.80 2.33
C LYS A 121 -1.64 -16.08 2.93
N ASN A 122 -2.75 -16.08 2.22
CA ASN A 122 -4.03 -15.64 2.78
C ASN A 122 -4.29 -16.44 4.05
N ASP A 123 -4.20 -15.76 5.18
CA ASP A 123 -4.38 -16.33 6.50
C ASP A 123 -5.86 -16.24 6.87
N PRO A 124 -6.56 -17.37 7.09
CA PRO A 124 -7.97 -17.36 7.48
C PRO A 124 -8.25 -16.55 8.74
N ASP A 125 -7.31 -16.51 9.70
CA ASP A 125 -7.48 -15.73 10.94
C ASP A 125 -7.50 -14.24 10.65
N VAL A 126 -6.68 -13.79 9.67
CA VAL A 126 -6.63 -12.40 9.23
C VAL A 126 -7.93 -12.02 8.53
N LEU A 127 -8.48 -12.92 7.69
CA LEU A 127 -9.79 -12.70 7.07
C LEU A 127 -10.88 -12.58 8.14
N GLN A 128 -10.93 -13.51 9.09
CA GLN A 128 -11.94 -13.50 10.16
C GLN A 128 -11.85 -12.23 11.02
N ALA A 129 -10.64 -11.79 11.39
CA ALA A 129 -10.44 -10.57 12.15
C ALA A 129 -10.89 -9.33 11.35
N MET A 130 -10.59 -9.29 10.05
CA MET A 130 -11.02 -8.22 9.16
C MET A 130 -12.54 -8.17 8.98
N GLU A 131 -13.20 -9.31 8.77
CA GLU A 131 -14.66 -9.39 8.65
C GLU A 131 -15.35 -8.97 9.96
N THR A 132 -14.80 -9.37 11.10
CA THR A 132 -15.26 -8.92 12.42
C THR A 132 -15.14 -7.39 12.54
N PHE A 133 -14.03 -6.81 12.11
CA PHE A 133 -13.82 -5.36 12.09
C PHE A 133 -14.82 -4.65 11.19
N LEU A 134 -15.06 -5.17 9.98
CA LEU A 134 -16.04 -4.63 9.04
C LEU A 134 -17.47 -4.69 9.59
N GLN A 135 -17.85 -5.76 10.30
CA GLN A 135 -19.18 -5.89 10.90
C GLN A 135 -19.37 -5.00 12.14
N ALA A 136 -18.29 -4.68 12.86
CA ALA A 136 -18.33 -3.78 14.02
C ALA A 136 -18.43 -2.29 13.63
N HIS A 137 -18.25 -1.97 12.35
CA HIS A 137 -18.30 -0.61 11.82
C HIS A 137 -19.43 -0.45 10.80
N ASN A 138 -19.91 0.79 10.66
CA ASN A 138 -20.98 1.11 9.72
C ASN A 138 -20.66 2.30 8.81
N THR A 139 -19.50 2.94 8.98
CA THR A 139 -19.10 4.14 8.24
C THR A 139 -17.68 3.98 7.72
N CYS A 140 -17.43 4.44 6.50
CA CYS A 140 -16.11 4.42 5.87
C CYS A 140 -15.84 5.72 5.12
N ALA A 141 -14.57 5.96 4.78
CA ALA A 141 -14.17 6.95 3.80
C ALA A 141 -13.99 6.26 2.44
N LEU A 142 -14.87 6.56 1.49
CA LEU A 142 -14.80 6.07 0.12
C LEU A 142 -14.00 7.06 -0.74
N ALA A 143 -12.77 6.69 -1.10
CA ALA A 143 -11.91 7.46 -1.99
C ALA A 143 -12.12 7.04 -3.45
N THR A 144 -12.43 8.02 -4.28
CA THR A 144 -12.66 7.87 -5.73
C THR A 144 -11.88 8.95 -6.48
N GLY A 145 -11.57 8.72 -7.75
CA GLY A 145 -10.82 9.71 -8.53
C GLY A 145 -10.86 9.49 -10.04
N TRP A 146 -10.67 10.58 -10.77
CA TRP A 146 -10.55 10.60 -12.22
C TRP A 146 -9.67 11.77 -12.70
N GLY A 147 -8.72 11.49 -13.59
CA GLY A 147 -7.72 12.46 -14.03
C GLY A 147 -6.93 12.99 -12.83
N GLU A 148 -6.83 14.32 -12.71
CA GLU A 148 -6.14 15.00 -11.61
C GLU A 148 -7.03 15.19 -10.36
N ASN A 149 -8.27 14.71 -10.37
CA ASN A 149 -9.21 14.94 -9.29
C ASN A 149 -9.39 13.70 -8.42
N VAL A 150 -9.29 13.89 -7.10
CA VAL A 150 -9.60 12.90 -6.08
C VAL A 150 -10.68 13.43 -5.14
N HIS A 151 -11.56 12.56 -4.66
CA HIS A 151 -12.59 12.91 -3.69
C HIS A 151 -12.82 11.77 -2.72
N SER A 152 -12.91 12.11 -1.44
CA SER A 152 -13.27 11.18 -0.37
C SER A 152 -14.66 11.52 0.15
N THR A 153 -15.54 10.53 0.20
CA THR A 153 -16.89 10.66 0.74
C THR A 153 -17.01 9.83 2.01
N PRO A 154 -17.24 10.44 3.19
CA PRO A 154 -17.71 9.72 4.36
C PRO A 154 -19.10 9.14 4.06
N ILE A 155 -19.27 7.82 4.18
CA ILE A 155 -20.49 7.14 3.79
C ILE A 155 -20.77 5.93 4.67
N GLU A 156 -22.05 5.65 4.92
CA GLU A 156 -22.49 4.46 5.61
C GLU A 156 -22.46 3.23 4.69
N TYR A 157 -21.93 2.12 5.20
CA TYR A 157 -21.87 0.85 4.49
C TYR A 157 -22.45 -0.29 5.33
N ILE A 158 -22.82 -1.37 4.65
CA ILE A 158 -22.95 -2.70 5.25
C ILE A 158 -21.94 -3.64 4.63
N TYR A 159 -21.45 -4.60 5.42
CA TYR A 159 -20.65 -5.71 4.92
C TYR A 159 -21.53 -6.94 4.80
N HIS A 160 -21.65 -7.48 3.58
CA HIS A 160 -22.51 -8.63 3.31
C HIS A 160 -21.87 -9.50 2.22
N GLN A 161 -21.83 -10.82 2.44
CA GLN A 161 -21.31 -11.80 1.47
C GLN A 161 -19.96 -11.42 0.84
N GLY A 162 -19.00 -10.96 1.64
CA GLY A 162 -17.67 -10.63 1.16
C GLY A 162 -17.52 -9.23 0.55
N LYS A 163 -18.60 -8.45 0.41
CA LYS A 163 -18.61 -7.15 -0.27
C LYS A 163 -19.12 -6.02 0.64
N LEU A 164 -18.76 -4.78 0.28
CA LEU A 164 -19.28 -3.59 0.94
C LEU A 164 -20.37 -2.96 0.08
N TYR A 165 -21.50 -2.63 0.70
CA TYR A 165 -22.63 -1.98 0.03
C TYR A 165 -22.95 -0.65 0.67
N MET A 166 -22.96 0.41 -0.14
CA MET A 166 -23.25 1.77 0.28
C MET A 166 -24.49 2.28 -0.43
N PHE A 167 -25.57 2.53 0.31
CA PHE A 167 -26.72 3.27 -0.22
C PHE A 167 -26.36 4.74 -0.27
N SER A 168 -26.61 5.36 -1.41
CA SER A 168 -26.17 6.71 -1.65
C SER A 168 -27.10 7.47 -2.57
N GLU A 169 -27.42 8.71 -2.19
CA GLU A 169 -27.84 9.71 -3.17
C GLU A 169 -26.65 10.07 -4.08
N GLY A 170 -26.91 10.80 -5.17
CA GLY A 170 -25.91 11.20 -6.16
C GLY A 170 -24.69 11.99 -5.64
N GLY A 171 -24.03 12.72 -6.54
CA GLY A 171 -22.88 13.54 -6.22
C GLY A 171 -21.57 13.03 -6.82
N ARG A 172 -20.46 13.68 -6.45
CA ARG A 172 -19.19 13.64 -7.18
C ARG A 172 -18.60 12.25 -7.34
N LYS A 173 -18.76 11.38 -6.35
CA LYS A 173 -18.33 9.97 -6.38
C LYS A 173 -18.89 9.20 -7.59
N PHE A 174 -20.15 9.42 -7.98
CA PHE A 174 -20.74 8.77 -9.15
C PHE A 174 -20.03 9.20 -10.43
N ALA A 175 -19.77 10.49 -10.60
CA ALA A 175 -19.07 11.01 -11.77
C ALA A 175 -17.67 10.38 -11.94
N TYR A 176 -16.98 10.06 -10.84
CA TYR A 176 -15.69 9.37 -10.89
C TYR A 176 -15.86 7.88 -11.14
N LEU A 177 -16.78 7.22 -10.42
CA LEU A 177 -17.00 5.78 -10.54
C LEU A 177 -17.56 5.34 -11.91
N TYR A 178 -18.35 6.18 -12.59
CA TYR A 178 -18.76 5.94 -13.99
C TYR A 178 -17.57 5.96 -14.97
N ARG A 179 -16.48 6.67 -14.64
CA ARG A 179 -15.28 6.79 -15.50
C ARG A 179 -14.17 5.83 -15.11
N ASN A 180 -14.06 5.55 -13.81
CA ASN A 180 -13.04 4.70 -13.21
C ASN A 180 -13.66 3.90 -12.07
N ARG A 181 -13.79 2.59 -12.29
CA ARG A 181 -14.39 1.68 -11.32
C ARG A 181 -13.49 1.41 -10.11
N TYR A 182 -12.21 1.77 -10.13
CA TYR A 182 -11.32 1.54 -9.00
C TYR A 182 -11.59 2.53 -7.86
N ALA A 183 -11.67 2.01 -6.64
CA ALA A 183 -11.86 2.80 -5.42
C ALA A 183 -11.02 2.23 -4.28
N SER A 184 -10.73 3.10 -3.31
CA SER A 184 -10.13 2.69 -2.03
C SER A 184 -11.08 3.04 -0.89
N VAL A 185 -11.31 2.10 0.02
CA VAL A 185 -12.18 2.26 1.19
C VAL A 185 -11.31 2.22 2.43
N SER A 186 -11.48 3.20 3.32
CA SER A 186 -10.80 3.23 4.62
C SER A 186 -11.81 3.21 5.77
N ILE A 187 -11.59 2.33 6.73
CA ILE A 187 -12.32 2.22 7.99
C ILE A 187 -11.29 2.25 9.11
N PHE A 188 -11.47 3.10 10.11
CA PHE A 188 -10.50 3.23 11.19
C PHE A 188 -11.15 3.70 12.48
N ASP A 189 -10.64 3.17 13.58
CA ASP A 189 -10.95 3.64 14.91
C ASP A 189 -10.21 4.96 15.19
N PRO A 190 -10.73 5.82 16.08
CA PRO A 190 -9.95 6.90 16.66
C PRO A 190 -8.67 6.35 17.30
N PHE A 191 -7.53 6.92 16.94
CA PHE A 191 -6.26 6.49 17.51
C PHE A 191 -6.15 6.93 18.99
N THR A 192 -6.01 5.96 19.90
CA THR A 192 -5.69 6.23 21.31
C THR A 192 -4.27 5.76 21.65
N ASP A 193 -3.93 4.53 21.29
CA ASP A 193 -2.61 3.93 21.49
C ASP A 193 -2.37 2.75 20.52
N PHE A 194 -1.18 2.18 20.56
CA PHE A 194 -0.80 1.06 19.68
C PHE A 194 -1.49 -0.28 20.00
N GLN A 195 -2.05 -0.44 21.20
CA GLN A 195 -2.73 -1.68 21.60
C GLN A 195 -4.17 -1.74 21.08
N THR A 196 -4.80 -0.57 20.92
CA THR A 196 -6.19 -0.42 20.44
C THR A 196 -6.29 -0.03 18.97
N ILE A 197 -5.17 0.19 18.28
CA ILE A 197 -5.19 0.62 16.88
C ILE A 197 -5.99 -0.34 16.00
N GLY A 198 -6.93 0.21 15.23
CA GLY A 198 -7.72 -0.48 14.23
C GLY A 198 -7.82 0.39 12.98
N GLY A 199 -7.30 -0.10 11.86
CA GLY A 199 -7.31 0.60 10.59
C GLY A 199 -7.27 -0.35 9.42
N LEU A 200 -8.32 -0.35 8.61
CA LEU A 200 -8.50 -1.20 7.46
C LEU A 200 -8.58 -0.35 6.19
N GLN A 201 -7.66 -0.59 5.27
CA GLN A 201 -7.69 -0.06 3.90
C GLN A 201 -8.02 -1.20 2.94
N ILE A 202 -8.97 -0.98 2.04
CA ILE A 202 -9.39 -1.93 1.02
C ILE A 202 -9.27 -1.27 -0.34
N ASP A 203 -8.55 -1.89 -1.25
CA ASP A 203 -8.57 -1.56 -2.67
C ASP A 203 -9.53 -2.53 -3.37
N GLY A 204 -10.41 -1.99 -4.23
CA GLY A 204 -11.41 -2.80 -4.92
C GLY A 204 -11.99 -2.10 -6.15
N THR A 205 -13.01 -2.71 -6.72
CA THR A 205 -13.78 -2.11 -7.81
C THR A 205 -15.25 -1.93 -7.44
N ALA A 206 -15.80 -0.84 -7.96
CA ALA A 206 -17.19 -0.47 -7.80
C ALA A 206 -18.05 -0.96 -8.95
N ARG A 207 -19.27 -1.36 -8.60
CA ARG A 207 -20.40 -1.53 -9.51
C ARG A 207 -21.61 -0.83 -8.91
N PHE A 208 -22.46 -0.27 -9.76
CA PHE A 208 -23.75 0.28 -9.34
C PHE A 208 -24.82 -0.81 -9.40
N ILE A 209 -25.67 -0.81 -8.38
CA ILE A 209 -26.92 -1.57 -8.33
C ILE A 209 -28.03 -0.53 -8.26
N GLU A 210 -28.83 -0.51 -9.31
CA GLU A 210 -29.91 0.44 -9.52
C GLU A 210 -31.20 -0.06 -8.84
N PRO A 211 -32.16 0.82 -8.51
CA PRO A 211 -33.41 0.41 -7.85
C PRO A 211 -34.22 -0.67 -8.58
N ASP A 212 -34.08 -0.73 -9.90
CA ASP A 212 -34.78 -1.69 -10.77
C ASP A 212 -34.02 -3.02 -10.93
N ASP A 213 -32.79 -3.13 -10.43
CA ASP A 213 -32.01 -4.37 -10.50
C ASP A 213 -32.56 -5.43 -9.53
N GLU A 214 -32.56 -6.70 -9.96
CA GLU A 214 -33.15 -7.82 -9.21
C GLU A 214 -32.61 -7.97 -7.77
N GLU A 215 -31.33 -7.65 -7.58
CA GLU A 215 -30.61 -7.80 -6.32
C GLU A 215 -30.82 -6.61 -5.34
N TYR A 216 -31.33 -5.47 -5.81
CA TYR A 216 -31.48 -4.25 -5.00
C TYR A 216 -32.32 -4.48 -3.75
N ALA A 217 -33.45 -5.18 -3.89
CA ALA A 217 -34.35 -5.49 -2.78
C ALA A 217 -33.70 -6.35 -1.70
N GLY A 218 -32.86 -7.32 -2.10
CA GLY A 218 -32.11 -8.18 -1.18
C GLY A 218 -31.08 -7.38 -0.37
N ILE A 219 -30.34 -6.49 -1.04
CA ILE A 219 -29.34 -5.63 -0.38
C ILE A 219 -30.02 -4.60 0.55
N ALA A 220 -31.17 -4.06 0.16
CA ALA A 220 -31.96 -3.17 1.02
C ALA A 220 -32.41 -3.90 2.29
N ALA A 221 -32.94 -5.11 2.15
CA ALA A 221 -33.34 -5.93 3.29
C ALA A 221 -32.16 -6.26 4.22
N ALA A 222 -30.98 -6.58 3.66
CA ALA A 222 -29.76 -6.81 4.43
C ALA A 222 -29.32 -5.57 5.24
N ARG A 223 -29.61 -4.35 4.75
CA ARG A 223 -29.41 -3.10 5.49
C ARG A 223 -30.53 -2.78 6.51
N GLY A 224 -31.62 -3.54 6.51
CA GLY A 224 -32.81 -3.23 7.30
C GLY A 224 -33.69 -2.14 6.69
N LEU A 225 -33.55 -1.87 5.38
CA LEU A 225 -34.39 -0.94 4.64
C LEU A 225 -35.49 -1.70 3.89
N THR A 226 -36.71 -1.17 3.96
CA THR A 226 -37.86 -1.68 3.19
C THR A 226 -38.02 -0.87 1.91
N LEU A 227 -38.39 -1.52 0.80
CA LEU A 227 -38.68 -0.83 -0.46
C LEU A 227 -39.75 0.27 -0.33
N GLU A 228 -40.75 0.07 0.54
CA GLU A 228 -41.77 1.09 0.79
C GLU A 228 -41.17 2.40 1.34
N LYS A 229 -40.23 2.30 2.29
CA LYS A 229 -39.51 3.47 2.83
C LYS A 229 -38.68 4.15 1.75
N LEU A 230 -37.94 3.37 0.95
CA LEU A 230 -37.11 3.88 -0.14
C LEU A 230 -37.94 4.63 -1.19
N ASN A 231 -39.08 4.06 -1.60
CA ASN A 231 -39.98 4.65 -2.59
C ASN A 231 -40.69 5.93 -2.10
N LYS A 232 -40.79 6.14 -0.78
CA LYS A 232 -41.34 7.36 -0.18
C LYS A 232 -40.31 8.49 -0.06
N MET A 233 -39.02 8.22 -0.30
CA MET A 233 -37.99 9.25 -0.25
C MET A 233 -38.11 10.19 -1.46
N ALA A 234 -37.83 11.47 -1.25
CA ALA A 234 -37.77 12.45 -2.34
C ALA A 234 -36.52 12.28 -3.24
N VAL A 235 -35.62 11.37 -2.87
CA VAL A 235 -34.37 11.07 -3.54
C VAL A 235 -34.32 9.60 -3.90
N MET A 236 -33.66 9.31 -5.02
CA MET A 236 -33.32 7.94 -5.41
C MET A 236 -31.99 7.56 -4.77
N LEU A 237 -31.97 6.44 -4.05
CA LEU A 237 -30.74 5.85 -3.55
C LEU A 237 -30.27 4.79 -4.53
N HIS A 238 -29.05 4.94 -5.01
CA HIS A 238 -28.34 3.91 -5.74
C HIS A 238 -27.46 3.15 -4.75
N VAL A 239 -27.17 1.89 -5.03
CA VAL A 239 -26.22 1.12 -4.24
C VAL A 239 -24.88 1.08 -4.96
N ILE A 240 -23.83 1.49 -4.25
CA ILE A 240 -22.44 1.28 -4.67
C ILE A 240 -21.96 -0.01 -4.00
N GLU A 241 -21.77 -1.06 -4.81
CA GLU A 241 -21.12 -2.31 -4.40
C GLU A 241 -19.61 -2.17 -4.61
N ILE A 242 -18.82 -2.39 -3.56
CA ILE A 242 -17.37 -2.54 -3.66
C ILE A 242 -17.01 -4.02 -3.51
N THR A 243 -16.40 -4.57 -4.56
CA THR A 243 -15.76 -5.88 -4.54
C THR A 243 -14.29 -5.71 -4.13
N PRO A 244 -13.88 -6.21 -2.95
CA PRO A 244 -12.50 -6.10 -2.48
C PRO A 244 -11.54 -6.91 -3.35
N HIS A 245 -10.36 -6.35 -3.65
CA HIS A 245 -9.25 -7.05 -4.32
C HIS A 245 -8.07 -7.25 -3.37
N LYS A 246 -7.81 -6.27 -2.51
CA LYS A 246 -6.73 -6.31 -1.54
C LYS A 246 -7.11 -5.52 -0.31
N ALA A 247 -6.78 -6.03 0.86
CA ALA A 247 -6.89 -5.32 2.11
C ALA A 247 -5.53 -5.20 2.80
N ARG A 248 -5.29 -4.08 3.46
CA ARG A 248 -4.26 -3.89 4.47
C ARG A 248 -4.94 -3.61 5.79
N PHE A 249 -4.73 -4.49 6.77
CA PHE A 249 -5.32 -4.36 8.09
C PHE A 249 -4.22 -4.10 9.12
N LEU A 250 -4.22 -2.91 9.72
CA LEU A 250 -3.42 -2.55 10.87
C LEU A 250 -4.26 -2.73 12.12
N TRP A 251 -3.92 -3.71 12.94
CA TRP A 251 -4.70 -4.05 14.12
C TRP A 251 -3.82 -4.48 15.29
N GLY A 252 -4.02 -3.84 16.45
CA GLY A 252 -3.28 -4.15 17.67
C GLY A 252 -3.48 -5.59 18.16
N GLY A 253 -4.63 -6.19 17.86
CA GLY A 253 -4.97 -7.57 18.24
C GLY A 253 -4.02 -8.62 17.64
N PHE A 254 -3.45 -8.38 16.46
CA PHE A 254 -2.53 -9.33 15.82
C PHE A 254 -1.27 -9.61 16.65
N MET A 255 -0.83 -8.65 17.48
CA MET A 255 0.32 -8.88 18.36
C MET A 255 0.04 -9.94 19.43
N LYS A 256 -1.22 -10.05 19.89
CA LYS A 256 -1.66 -11.10 20.84
C LYS A 256 -1.66 -12.49 20.18
N GLU A 257 -1.76 -12.53 18.86
CA GLU A 257 -1.69 -13.75 18.05
C GLU A 257 -0.27 -14.03 17.52
N HIS A 258 0.74 -13.32 18.03
CA HIS A 258 2.13 -13.41 17.57
C HIS A 258 2.33 -13.10 16.07
N LYS A 259 1.39 -12.37 15.46
CA LYS A 259 1.47 -11.87 14.09
C LYS A 259 1.98 -10.43 14.07
N ALA A 260 2.51 -9.99 12.93
CA ALA A 260 2.86 -8.58 12.75
C ALA A 260 1.60 -7.69 12.86
N PRO A 261 1.69 -6.46 13.39
CA PRO A 261 0.52 -5.59 13.58
C PRO A 261 -0.15 -5.17 12.27
N SER A 262 0.56 -5.23 11.14
CA SER A 262 -0.02 -4.99 9.81
C SER A 262 -0.01 -6.28 9.00
N GLN A 263 -1.19 -6.64 8.49
CA GLN A 263 -1.44 -7.80 7.66
C GLN A 263 -1.97 -7.37 6.29
N ILE A 264 -1.71 -8.17 5.27
CA ILE A 264 -2.23 -7.97 3.91
C ILE A 264 -3.02 -9.22 3.53
N TYR A 265 -4.23 -9.01 3.02
CA TYR A 265 -5.09 -10.06 2.47
C TYR A 265 -5.38 -9.74 1.00
N VAL A 266 -5.26 -10.73 0.11
CA VAL A 266 -5.58 -10.58 -1.32
C VAL A 266 -6.78 -11.45 -1.63
N PHE A 267 -7.86 -10.85 -2.09
CA PHE A 267 -9.08 -11.60 -2.42
C PHE A 267 -8.89 -12.33 -3.74
N ALA A 268 -9.43 -13.55 -3.83
CA ALA A 268 -9.34 -14.41 -5.01
C ALA A 268 -10.39 -14.03 -6.07
#